data_AF-A0A5C4TIL7-F1
#
_entry.id   AF-A0A5C4TIL7-F1
#
_cell.length_a   1.000
_cell.length_b   1.000
_cell.length_c   1.000
_cell.angle_alpha   90.00
_cell.angle_beta   90.00
_cell.angle_gamma   90.00
#
_symmetry.space_group_name_H-M   'P 1'
#
loop_
_entity.id
_entity.type
_entity.pdbx_description
1 polymer ?
#
loop_
_entity_poly.entity_id
_entity_poly.type
_entity_poly.pdbx_seq_one_letter_code
_entity_poly.pdbx_strand_id
1 'polypeptide(L)'
;MLGFLNYLTDIYRKYLNAKDNFIYQSFRSPKDFFNLKTLINALKLKTFSSSYHDMKKFIPNEHLQYLLSFQTLYIGISPFSGPSIYNIILMIELLYGVWFIKGGMYQYAKALERRFKELGGTIQYHSEIKQVDVNP
;
A
#
# COMPACT_ATOMS: atom_id res chain seq x y z
N MET A 1 -20.43 -1.11 16.71
CA MET A 1 -19.80 0.16 16.24
C MET A 1 -18.44 0.40 16.89
N LEU A 2 -18.31 0.33 18.22
CA LEU A 2 -17.04 0.55 18.94
C LEU A 2 -15.88 -0.36 18.47
N GLY A 3 -16.15 -1.65 18.25
CA GLY A 3 -15.13 -2.59 17.74
C GLY A 3 -14.55 -2.22 16.37
N PHE A 4 -15.40 -1.78 15.43
CA PHE A 4 -14.97 -1.33 14.11
C PHE A 4 -14.10 -0.07 14.16
N LEU A 5 -14.45 0.90 15.01
CA LEU A 5 -13.63 2.10 15.20
C LEU A 5 -12.28 1.79 15.84
N ASN A 6 -12.25 0.84 16.80
CA ASN A 6 -11.00 0.36 17.40
C ASN A 6 -10.13 -0.36 16.36
N TYR A 7 -10.73 -1.16 15.48
CA TYR A 7 -10.04 -1.79 14.35
C TYR A 7 -9.42 -0.76 13.40
N LEU A 8 -10.19 0.25 12.97
CA LEU A 8 -9.68 1.33 12.13
C LEU A 8 -8.56 2.11 12.83
N THR A 9 -8.69 2.36 14.13
CA THR A 9 -7.65 3.05 14.93
C THR A 9 -6.35 2.23 14.98
N ASP A 10 -6.44 0.91 15.17
CA ASP A 10 -5.27 0.02 15.15
C ASP A 10 -4.56 0.05 13.79
N ILE A 11 -5.32 -0.09 12.70
CA ILE A 11 -4.76 -0.03 11.34
C ILE A 11 -4.17 1.34 11.05
N TYR A 12 -4.83 2.42 11.47
CA TYR A 12 -4.34 3.78 11.23
C TYR A 12 -3.00 4.02 11.94
N ARG A 13 -2.83 3.53 13.17
CA ARG A 13 -1.52 3.57 13.87
C ARG A 13 -0.45 2.78 13.13
N LYS A 14 -0.78 1.59 12.63
CA LYS A 14 0.12 0.78 11.80
C LYS A 14 0.49 1.52 10.51
N TYR A 15 -0.48 2.17 9.87
CA TYR A 15 -0.27 3.00 8.68
C TYR A 15 0.66 4.17 8.95
N LEU A 16 0.47 4.95 10.01
CA LEU A 16 1.35 6.06 10.35
C LEU A 16 2.81 5.59 10.54
N ASN A 17 2.99 4.47 11.25
CA ASN A 17 4.32 3.87 11.42
C ASN A 17 4.91 3.39 10.09
N ALA A 18 4.11 2.75 9.23
CA ALA A 18 4.57 2.29 7.92
C ALA A 18 4.89 3.45 6.97
N LYS A 19 4.10 4.52 7.01
CA LYS A 19 4.25 5.74 6.21
C LYS A 19 5.64 6.35 6.44
N ASP A 20 6.01 6.53 7.70
CA ASP A 20 7.24 7.25 8.07
C ASP A 20 8.50 6.37 7.96
N ASN A 21 8.36 5.05 8.08
CA ASN A 21 9.50 4.13 8.12
C ASN A 21 9.68 3.30 6.85
N PHE A 22 8.71 3.23 5.94
CA PHE A 22 8.79 2.39 4.73
C PHE A 22 8.27 3.07 3.47
N ILE A 23 7.07 3.66 3.50
CA ILE A 23 6.41 4.14 2.27
C ILE A 23 7.13 5.37 1.68
N TYR A 24 7.60 6.28 2.53
CA TYR A 24 8.35 7.48 2.08
C TYR A 24 9.86 7.29 1.98
N GLN A 25 10.37 6.10 2.33
CA GLN A 25 11.81 5.83 2.24
C GLN A 25 12.18 5.48 0.80
N SER A 26 13.18 6.17 0.26
CA SER A 26 13.82 5.75 -1.00
C SER A 26 14.90 4.71 -0.68
N PHE A 27 14.62 3.42 -0.92
CA PHE A 27 15.61 2.36 -0.81
C PHE A 27 16.58 2.42 -2.00
N ARG A 28 17.57 3.32 -1.95
CA ARG A 28 18.53 3.55 -3.04
C ARG A 28 19.80 2.72 -2.90
N SER A 29 20.07 2.13 -1.72
CA SER A 29 21.22 1.25 -1.51
C SER A 29 20.88 -0.01 -0.69
N PRO A 30 21.66 -1.10 -0.83
CA PRO A 30 21.51 -2.30 0.00
C PRO A 30 21.69 -2.03 1.51
N LYS A 31 22.48 -1.01 1.88
CA LYS A 31 22.70 -0.65 3.29
C LYS A 31 21.47 0.00 3.94
N ASP A 32 20.59 0.60 3.15
CA ASP A 32 19.31 1.14 3.63
C ASP A 32 18.33 0.02 4.01
N PHE A 33 18.46 -1.14 3.37
CA PHE A 33 17.66 -2.34 3.62
C PHE A 33 18.10 -3.09 4.88
N PHE A 34 19.41 -3.17 5.15
CA PHE A 34 19.99 -3.93 6.27
C PHE A 34 20.32 -3.08 7.52
N ASN A 35 19.69 -1.92 7.71
CA ASN A 35 19.84 -1.16 8.94
C ASN A 35 19.04 -1.83 10.09
N LEU A 36 19.64 -1.94 11.28
CA LEU A 36 19.02 -2.45 12.50
C LEU A 36 17.63 -1.83 12.77
N LYS A 37 17.48 -0.54 12.48
CA LYS A 37 16.21 0.19 12.63
C LYS A 37 15.14 -0.33 11.65
N THR A 38 15.50 -0.56 10.39
CA THR A 38 14.62 -1.16 9.36
C THR A 38 14.26 -2.59 9.74
N LEU A 39 15.22 -3.37 10.26
CA LEU A 39 14.98 -4.75 10.69
C LEU A 39 14.04 -4.82 11.92
N ILE A 40 14.25 -3.97 12.93
CA ILE A 40 13.39 -3.87 14.12
C ILE A 40 11.99 -3.38 13.72
N ASN A 41 11.88 -2.41 12.83
CA ASN A 41 10.60 -1.93 12.33
C ASN A 41 9.90 -2.97 11.45
N ALA A 42 10.63 -3.73 10.63
CA ALA A 42 10.10 -4.84 9.84
C ALA A 42 9.64 -5.99 10.74
N LEU A 43 10.32 -6.26 11.85
CA LEU A 43 9.90 -7.21 12.88
C LEU A 43 8.65 -6.72 13.65
N LYS A 44 8.54 -5.41 13.91
CA LYS A 44 7.31 -4.79 14.48
C LYS A 44 6.14 -4.77 13.49
N LEU A 45 6.41 -4.67 12.18
CA LEU A 45 5.43 -4.78 11.11
C LEU A 45 5.09 -6.24 10.75
N LYS A 46 5.98 -7.20 11.06
CA LYS A 46 5.66 -8.63 11.16
C LYS A 46 4.76 -8.85 12.37
N THR A 47 3.56 -8.30 12.30
CA THR A 47 2.37 -8.92 12.87
C THR A 47 2.34 -10.35 12.32
N PHE A 48 2.71 -11.32 13.14
CA PHE A 48 2.66 -12.77 12.84
C PHE A 48 1.21 -13.30 12.68
N SER A 49 0.26 -12.44 12.35
CA SER A 49 -1.16 -12.71 12.21
C SER A 49 -1.63 -12.35 10.81
N SER A 50 -2.57 -13.13 10.28
CA SER A 50 -3.24 -12.81 9.03
C SER A 50 -4.16 -11.61 9.19
N SER A 51 -4.39 -10.90 8.09
CA SER A 51 -5.36 -9.79 7.99
C SER A 51 -6.72 -10.15 8.61
N TYR A 52 -7.18 -11.37 8.36
CA TYR A 52 -8.43 -11.92 8.89
C TYR A 52 -8.40 -12.17 10.41
N HIS A 53 -7.31 -12.72 10.94
CA HIS A 53 -7.19 -13.02 12.37
C HIS A 53 -7.14 -11.76 13.24
N ASP A 54 -6.45 -10.71 12.76
CA ASP A 54 -6.44 -9.42 13.45
C ASP A 54 -7.82 -8.77 13.47
N MET A 55 -8.57 -8.85 12.37
CA MET A 55 -9.92 -8.29 12.29
C MET A 55 -10.91 -9.00 13.21
N LYS A 56 -10.82 -10.33 13.33
CA LYS A 56 -11.69 -11.14 14.20
C LYS A 56 -11.64 -10.73 15.67
N LYS A 57 -10.52 -10.15 16.14
CA LYS A 57 -10.38 -9.62 17.52
C LYS A 57 -11.32 -8.45 17.80
N PHE A 58 -11.70 -7.70 16.77
CA PHE A 58 -12.48 -6.47 16.90
C PHE A 58 -13.92 -6.61 16.37
N ILE A 59 -14.13 -7.50 15.40
CA ILE A 59 -15.40 -7.65 14.68
C ILE A 59 -15.87 -9.09 14.86
N PRO A 60 -16.88 -9.36 15.71
CA PRO A 60 -17.33 -10.74 15.97
C PRO A 60 -18.22 -11.31 14.87
N ASN A 61 -18.89 -10.46 14.06
CA ASN A 61 -19.78 -10.91 13.00
C ASN A 61 -18.99 -11.39 11.77
N GLU A 62 -19.23 -12.64 11.35
CA GLU A 62 -18.48 -13.26 10.24
C GLU A 62 -18.77 -12.61 8.89
N HIS A 63 -20.01 -12.21 8.59
CA HIS A 63 -20.33 -11.53 7.33
C HIS A 63 -19.58 -10.20 7.18
N LEU A 64 -19.46 -9.44 8.27
CA LEU A 64 -18.66 -8.21 8.29
C LEU A 64 -17.16 -8.51 8.13
N GLN A 65 -16.66 -9.61 8.70
CA GLN A 65 -15.28 -10.04 8.47
C GLN A 65 -15.04 -10.33 6.98
N TYR A 66 -15.93 -11.08 6.32
CA TYR A 66 -15.79 -11.35 4.89
C TYR A 66 -15.83 -10.07 4.05
N LEU A 67 -16.83 -9.21 4.28
CA LEU A 67 -16.99 -7.94 3.55
C LEU A 67 -15.72 -7.08 3.62
N LEU A 68 -15.17 -6.91 4.82
CA LEU A 68 -14.00 -6.07 5.03
C LEU A 68 -12.70 -6.74 4.53
N SER A 69 -12.61 -8.07 4.59
CA SER A 69 -11.45 -8.81 4.07
C SER A 69 -11.39 -8.87 2.55
N PHE A 70 -12.50 -8.64 1.85
CA PHE A 70 -12.58 -8.74 0.39
C PHE A 70 -11.54 -7.86 -0.33
N GLN A 71 -11.17 -6.73 0.27
CA GLN A 71 -10.21 -5.78 -0.28
C GLN A 71 -8.81 -6.36 -0.49
N THR A 72 -8.42 -7.41 0.25
CA THR A 72 -7.13 -8.05 0.01
C THR A 72 -7.11 -8.86 -1.30
N LEU A 73 -8.26 -9.11 -1.95
CA LEU A 73 -8.30 -9.79 -3.24
C LEU A 73 -7.83 -8.90 -4.39
N TYR A 74 -7.86 -7.56 -4.25
CA TYR A 74 -7.41 -6.63 -5.30
C TYR A 74 -5.93 -6.80 -5.69
N ILE A 75 -5.14 -7.39 -4.79
CA ILE A 75 -3.71 -7.68 -4.99
C ILE A 75 -3.45 -9.14 -5.37
N GLY A 76 -4.50 -9.93 -5.62
CA GLY A 76 -4.40 -11.35 -5.95
C GLY A 76 -4.00 -12.25 -4.77
N ILE A 77 -4.17 -11.79 -3.54
CA ILE A 77 -3.76 -12.52 -2.32
C ILE A 77 -5.00 -12.94 -1.52
N SER A 78 -4.98 -14.16 -1.01
CA SER A 78 -6.05 -14.65 -0.12
C SER A 78 -6.08 -13.86 1.19
N PRO A 79 -7.26 -13.39 1.66
CA PRO A 79 -7.39 -12.67 2.94
C PRO A 79 -6.96 -13.49 4.16
N PHE A 80 -6.98 -14.81 4.04
CA PHE A 80 -6.65 -15.74 5.12
C PHE A 80 -5.15 -15.93 5.32
N SER A 81 -4.35 -15.70 4.27
CA SER A 81 -2.89 -15.84 4.30
C SER A 81 -2.15 -14.53 4.04
N GLY A 82 -2.86 -13.47 3.63
CA GLY A 82 -2.30 -12.16 3.34
C GLY A 82 -1.76 -11.45 4.60
N PRO A 83 -0.54 -10.89 4.54
CA PRO A 83 0.00 -10.00 5.57
C PRO A 83 -0.96 -8.91 6.02
N SER A 84 -1.05 -8.64 7.33
CA SER A 84 -1.99 -7.66 7.92
C SER A 84 -1.87 -6.24 7.37
N ILE A 85 -0.72 -5.90 6.77
CA ILE A 85 -0.44 -4.61 6.14
C ILE A 85 -1.48 -4.25 5.08
N TYR A 86 -2.09 -5.24 4.42
CA TYR A 86 -3.07 -5.00 3.37
C TYR A 86 -4.41 -4.46 3.88
N ASN A 87 -4.69 -4.60 5.17
CA ASN A 87 -5.83 -3.92 5.79
C ASN A 87 -5.72 -2.38 5.73
N ILE A 88 -4.54 -1.83 5.47
CA ILE A 88 -4.35 -0.40 5.20
C ILE A 88 -5.15 0.05 3.98
N ILE A 89 -5.29 -0.78 2.94
CA ILE A 89 -6.02 -0.43 1.71
C ILE A 89 -7.49 -0.14 2.06
N LEU A 90 -8.15 -1.10 2.72
CA LEU A 90 -9.53 -0.94 3.21
C LEU A 90 -9.68 0.31 4.07
N MET A 91 -8.75 0.55 5.02
CA MET A 91 -8.80 1.73 5.88
C MET A 91 -8.68 3.02 5.07
N ILE A 92 -7.82 3.07 4.05
CA ILE A 92 -7.68 4.24 3.19
C ILE A 92 -8.98 4.49 2.42
N GLU A 93 -9.60 3.47 1.85
CA GLU A 93 -10.87 3.61 1.12
C GLU A 93 -12.00 4.12 2.02
N LEU A 94 -12.09 3.63 3.25
CA LEU A 94 -13.12 4.04 4.21
C LEU A 94 -12.91 5.45 4.75
N LEU A 95 -11.67 5.87 4.97
CA LEU A 95 -11.35 7.18 5.57
C LEU A 95 -11.17 8.29 4.53
N TYR A 96 -10.48 8.02 3.43
CA TYR A 96 -10.15 9.00 2.39
C TYR A 96 -11.07 8.92 1.18
N GLY A 97 -11.90 7.88 1.11
CA GLY A 97 -12.84 7.65 0.01
C GLY A 97 -12.18 7.04 -1.23
N VAL A 98 -13.05 6.66 -2.17
CA VAL A 98 -12.68 6.17 -3.49
C VAL A 98 -13.04 7.23 -4.52
N TRP A 99 -12.06 7.63 -5.33
CA TRP A 99 -12.20 8.73 -6.27
C TRP A 99 -12.28 8.21 -7.70
N PHE A 100 -13.18 8.80 -8.48
CA PHE A 100 -13.27 8.55 -9.92
C PHE A 100 -12.78 9.76 -10.71
N ILE A 101 -11.83 9.53 -11.61
CA ILE A 101 -11.32 10.56 -12.50
C ILE A 101 -12.26 10.69 -13.69
N LYS A 102 -12.80 11.89 -13.92
CA LYS A 102 -13.66 12.16 -15.07
C LYS A 102 -12.93 11.81 -16.38
N GLY A 103 -13.52 10.92 -17.17
CA GLY A 103 -12.91 10.37 -18.39
C GLY A 103 -12.05 9.13 -18.17
N GLY A 104 -12.02 8.58 -16.96
CA GLY A 104 -11.34 7.35 -16.60
C GLY A 104 -9.85 7.52 -16.29
N MET A 105 -9.21 6.43 -15.88
CA MET A 105 -7.81 6.42 -15.42
C MET A 105 -6.80 6.89 -16.47
N TYR A 106 -7.11 6.77 -17.76
CA TYR A 106 -6.23 7.26 -18.82
C TYR A 106 -5.98 8.78 -18.76
N GLN A 107 -6.94 9.54 -18.23
CA GLN A 107 -6.78 10.98 -18.04
C GLN A 107 -5.69 11.32 -17.00
N TYR A 108 -5.48 10.45 -16.01
CA TYR A 108 -4.38 10.58 -15.06
C TYR A 108 -3.02 10.47 -15.75
N ALA A 109 -2.85 9.44 -16.59
CA ALA A 109 -1.62 9.24 -17.36
C ALA A 109 -1.33 10.44 -18.27
N LYS A 110 -2.33 10.96 -18.98
CA LYS A 110 -2.19 12.18 -19.80
C LYS A 110 -1.81 13.42 -18.99
N ALA A 111 -2.37 13.58 -17.80
CA ALA A 111 -2.05 14.71 -16.94
C ALA A 111 -0.58 14.67 -16.47
N LEU A 112 -0.07 13.47 -16.13
CA LEU A 112 1.34 13.25 -15.79
C LEU A 112 2.25 13.50 -16.99
N GLU A 113 1.90 12.97 -18.16
CA GLU A 113 2.63 13.18 -19.42
C GLU A 113 2.78 14.67 -19.73
N ARG A 114 1.67 15.41 -19.67
CA ARG A 114 1.66 16.86 -19.89
C ARG A 114 2.53 17.58 -18.87
N ARG A 115 2.40 17.25 -17.58
CA ARG A 115 3.20 17.89 -16.52
C ARG A 115 4.68 17.63 -16.68
N PHE A 116 5.07 16.42 -17.09
CA PHE A 116 6.46 16.08 -17.36
C PHE A 116 7.04 16.89 -18.52
N LYS A 117 6.28 17.04 -19.62
CA LYS A 117 6.66 17.89 -20.76
C LYS A 117 6.77 19.38 -20.38
N GLU A 118 5.86 19.90 -19.56
CA GLU A 118 5.94 21.27 -19.03
C GLU A 118 7.23 21.53 -18.21
N LEU A 119 7.76 20.49 -17.55
CA LEU A 119 9.02 20.55 -16.81
C LEU A 119 10.26 20.39 -17.71
N GLY A 120 10.08 20.33 -19.04
CA GLY A 120 11.16 20.19 -20.03
C GLY A 120 11.55 18.74 -20.34
N GLY A 121 10.80 17.75 -19.84
CA GLY A 121 11.04 16.34 -20.13
C GLY A 121 10.60 15.92 -21.54
N THR A 122 11.35 14.99 -22.15
CA THR A 122 11.03 14.40 -23.45
C THR A 122 10.62 12.94 -23.29
N ILE A 123 9.53 12.53 -23.95
CA ILE A 123 9.04 11.14 -23.91
C ILE A 123 9.21 10.52 -25.29
N GLN A 124 9.90 9.38 -25.35
CA GLN A 124 10.08 8.58 -26.57
C GLN A 124 9.16 7.36 -26.51
N TYR A 125 8.18 7.30 -27.40
CA TYR A 125 7.30 6.15 -27.55
C TYR A 125 7.91 5.11 -28.48
N HIS A 126 7.38 3.88 -28.45
CA HIS A 126 7.83 2.78 -29.32
C HIS A 126 9.34 2.50 -29.28
N SER A 127 9.98 2.85 -28.16
CA SER A 127 11.43 2.74 -27.97
C SER A 127 11.70 1.66 -26.94
N GLU A 128 11.76 0.41 -27.40
CA GLU A 128 12.07 -0.74 -26.55
C GLU A 128 13.52 -0.66 -26.04
N ILE A 129 13.71 -0.70 -24.72
CA ILE A 129 15.03 -0.66 -24.10
C ILE A 129 15.73 -2.02 -24.30
N LYS A 130 16.91 -2.03 -24.92
CA LYS A 130 17.70 -3.25 -25.20
C LYS A 130 18.76 -3.55 -24.15
N GLN A 131 19.34 -2.53 -23.56
CA GLN A 131 20.42 -2.65 -22.59
C GLN A 131 20.37 -1.48 -21.61
N VAL A 132 20.77 -1.74 -20.37
CA VAL A 132 21.07 -0.71 -19.37
C VAL A 132 22.56 -0.78 -19.09
N ASP A 133 23.29 0.25 -19.50
CA ASP A 133 24.72 0.33 -19.25
C ASP A 133 24.96 0.76 -17.80
N VAL A 134 25.51 -0.17 -17.01
CA VAL A 134 25.97 0.08 -15.65
C VAL A 134 27.49 0.15 -15.69
N ASN A 135 28.03 1.37 -15.75
CA ASN A 135 29.44 1.58 -15.44
C ASN A 135 29.63 1.45 -13.92
N PRO A 136 30.50 0.55 -13.44
CA PRO A 136 30.82 0.42 -12.02
C PRO A 136 31.58 1.63 -11.47
#